data_AF-A0A8H7TVE2-F1
#
_entry.id   AF-A0A8H7TVE2-F1
#
_cell.length_a   1.000
_cell.length_b   1.000
_cell.length_c   1.000
_cell.angle_alpha   90.00
_cell.angle_beta   90.00
_cell.angle_gamma   90.00
#
_symmetry.space_group_name_H-M   'P 1'
#
loop_
_entity.id
_entity.type
_entity.pdbx_description
1 polymer ?
#
loop_
_entity_poly.entity_id
_entity_poly.type
_entity_poly.pdbx_seq_one_letter_code
_entity_poly.pdbx_strand_id
1 'polypeptide(L)'
;MSVSSLSSLLDEKSRLWLATDDVFSNDFLKHVYIVSSAPGALAVEDTDELGTLFTKWGVATAHFLYGSNDSYPWMPGPYVNSGSVFHAVWRLFPDTNGAFMFPTVPSEHDPRLFVNPGTLGVPVPSRCYYPDPSPEKPLSGMRVAIKDNIDVAGVPTSVGSKAFAELYGARDKNALCVERLLDAGALIIGKAKTVQFASGEGARDWIDFQAPFNPRGDGYQDPECSSAGSATACSAYNWVDIALGTDTIGSIIGPAAHHGLFGLRPSLGSVPMSGIVPFSKELDTVGPFTRTASLATKVMQVLTAADMTALQRLENIQLLYPVDMFGSLPEYPTFTEPFILQLEEFLGVKRVNINIRERFKEEQLAGGKSTDEFLSQTTARIQLFDCYRSCAPFLDEYKKKFNKTAFADPYIRFKWKLGEKITQDQYEEAIAQRDVLREWVLQKIIPQNGPSEKQSILIMPNGKTEELYRYHYDGRTLEEEASLKQGYGFKDSFLAILAGLPFFNVPVGQISYISTVTERSEVIPLKIGLVGPKGE
;
A
#
# COMPACT_ATOMS: atom_id res chain seq x y z
N MET A 1 -3.45 -12.62 -41.74
CA MET A 1 -4.55 -13.07 -40.85
C MET A 1 -5.78 -13.23 -41.72
N SER A 2 -6.59 -14.28 -41.57
CA SER A 2 -7.86 -14.39 -42.33
C SER A 2 -8.90 -13.45 -41.72
N VAL A 3 -9.96 -13.11 -42.48
CA VAL A 3 -11.10 -12.33 -42.00
C VAL A 3 -11.73 -12.98 -40.77
N SER A 4 -11.97 -14.30 -40.81
CA SER A 4 -12.56 -15.04 -39.69
C SER A 4 -11.70 -14.95 -38.42
N SER A 5 -10.36 -15.04 -38.57
CA SER A 5 -9.43 -14.84 -37.45
C SER A 5 -9.45 -13.41 -36.92
N LEU A 6 -9.58 -12.40 -37.79
CA LEU A 6 -9.69 -11.01 -37.37
C LEU A 6 -11.01 -10.73 -36.65
N SER A 7 -12.14 -11.18 -37.19
CA SER A 7 -13.47 -11.06 -36.59
C SER A 7 -13.51 -11.69 -35.19
N SER A 8 -12.96 -12.92 -35.07
CA SER A 8 -12.87 -13.62 -33.77
C SER A 8 -12.01 -12.85 -32.77
N LEU A 9 -10.84 -12.35 -33.19
CA LEU A 9 -9.93 -11.58 -32.35
C LEU A 9 -10.60 -10.28 -31.86
N LEU A 10 -11.30 -9.59 -32.75
CA LEU A 10 -12.01 -8.34 -32.45
C LEU A 10 -13.17 -8.58 -31.46
N ASP A 11 -13.98 -9.64 -31.64
CA ASP A 11 -15.05 -10.01 -30.70
C ASP A 11 -14.50 -10.44 -29.34
N GLU A 12 -13.39 -11.19 -29.31
CA GLU A 12 -12.74 -11.57 -28.06
C GLU A 12 -12.21 -10.34 -27.31
N LYS A 13 -11.45 -9.47 -27.99
CA LYS A 13 -10.88 -8.26 -27.37
C LYS A 13 -11.96 -7.30 -26.90
N SER A 14 -13.03 -7.07 -27.67
CA SER A 14 -14.12 -6.18 -27.24
C SER A 14 -14.87 -6.72 -26.03
N ARG A 15 -15.16 -8.04 -25.98
CA ARG A 15 -15.77 -8.68 -24.80
C ARG A 15 -14.87 -8.56 -23.57
N LEU A 16 -13.56 -8.78 -23.73
CA LEU A 16 -12.59 -8.62 -22.65
C LEU A 16 -12.56 -7.16 -22.14
N TRP A 17 -12.49 -6.19 -23.04
CA TRP A 17 -12.45 -4.77 -22.67
C TRP A 17 -13.73 -4.32 -21.96
N LEU A 18 -14.90 -4.71 -22.46
CA LEU A 18 -16.18 -4.41 -21.79
C LEU A 18 -16.30 -5.05 -20.40
N ALA A 19 -15.61 -6.17 -20.16
CA ALA A 19 -15.63 -6.86 -18.88
C ALA A 19 -14.60 -6.33 -17.87
N THR A 20 -13.50 -5.74 -18.33
CA THR A 20 -12.33 -5.45 -17.48
C THR A 20 -11.91 -3.98 -17.43
N ASP A 21 -12.34 -3.18 -18.40
CA ASP A 21 -12.02 -1.76 -18.51
C ASP A 21 -13.20 -0.91 -18.02
N ASP A 22 -12.91 0.08 -17.19
CA ASP A 22 -13.88 0.98 -16.60
C ASP A 22 -13.94 2.36 -17.30
N VAL A 23 -13.25 2.49 -18.43
CA VAL A 23 -13.29 3.64 -19.36
C VAL A 23 -13.96 3.25 -20.67
N PHE A 24 -13.64 2.08 -21.22
CA PHE A 24 -14.19 1.54 -22.46
C PHE A 24 -15.69 1.21 -22.31
N SER A 25 -16.46 1.47 -23.36
CA SER A 25 -17.89 1.23 -23.43
C SER A 25 -18.31 0.99 -24.87
N ASN A 26 -19.54 0.49 -25.07
CA ASN A 26 -20.09 0.27 -26.41
C ASN A 26 -20.20 1.57 -27.23
N ASP A 27 -20.19 2.76 -26.61
CA ASP A 27 -20.20 4.02 -27.36
C ASP A 27 -18.92 4.20 -28.19
N PHE A 28 -17.79 3.66 -27.75
CA PHE A 28 -16.53 3.69 -28.51
C PHE A 28 -16.54 2.74 -29.71
N LEU A 29 -17.50 1.83 -29.80
CA LEU A 29 -17.64 0.92 -30.95
C LEU A 29 -18.40 1.56 -32.13
N LYS A 30 -18.97 2.77 -31.98
CA LYS A 30 -19.67 3.44 -33.08
C LYS A 30 -18.75 3.74 -34.28
N HIS A 31 -17.48 4.02 -34.02
CA HIS A 31 -16.48 4.24 -35.07
C HIS A 31 -15.24 3.37 -34.79
N VAL A 32 -14.98 2.40 -35.65
CA VAL A 32 -13.88 1.45 -35.46
C VAL A 32 -12.76 1.77 -36.45
N TYR A 33 -11.54 1.93 -35.95
CA TYR A 33 -10.35 2.14 -36.75
C TYR A 33 -9.46 0.90 -36.64
N ILE A 34 -9.20 0.24 -37.77
CA ILE A 34 -8.34 -0.95 -37.86
C ILE A 34 -7.12 -0.55 -38.66
N VAL A 35 -5.97 -0.49 -38.01
CA VAL A 35 -4.68 -0.14 -38.62
C VAL A 35 -3.88 -1.41 -38.87
N SER A 36 -3.33 -1.58 -40.07
CA SER A 36 -2.39 -2.66 -40.39
C SER A 36 -1.09 -2.12 -40.95
N SER A 37 0.01 -2.74 -40.52
CA SER A 37 1.37 -2.47 -41.01
C SER A 37 1.76 -3.30 -42.24
N ALA A 38 0.90 -4.20 -42.71
CA ALA A 38 1.16 -5.06 -43.87
C ALA A 38 0.33 -4.63 -45.11
N PRO A 39 0.98 -4.23 -46.24
CA PRO A 39 0.27 -3.73 -47.41
C PRO A 39 -0.56 -4.85 -48.04
N GLY A 40 -1.84 -4.59 -48.31
CA GLY A 40 -2.78 -5.59 -48.84
C GLY A 40 -3.30 -6.62 -47.83
N ALA A 41 -2.88 -6.58 -46.56
CA ALA A 41 -3.37 -7.50 -45.52
C ALA A 41 -4.82 -7.21 -45.08
N LEU A 42 -5.33 -6.01 -45.38
CA LEU A 42 -6.71 -5.60 -45.21
C LEU A 42 -7.30 -5.17 -46.56
N ALA A 43 -7.12 -5.97 -47.62
CA ALA A 43 -8.09 -5.97 -48.72
C ALA A 43 -9.37 -6.67 -48.23
N VAL A 44 -9.99 -6.14 -47.17
CA VAL A 44 -11.29 -6.60 -46.68
C VAL A 44 -12.31 -5.95 -47.59
N GLU A 45 -12.51 -6.52 -48.77
CA GLU A 45 -13.80 -6.37 -49.42
C GLU A 45 -14.84 -6.94 -48.46
N ASP A 46 -15.88 -6.17 -48.20
CA ASP A 46 -16.94 -6.39 -47.21
C ASP A 46 -17.41 -7.86 -47.17
N THR A 47 -16.87 -8.64 -46.24
CA THR A 47 -17.26 -10.04 -46.03
C THR A 47 -18.32 -10.11 -44.93
N ASP A 48 -19.37 -10.90 -45.15
CA ASP A 48 -20.52 -11.06 -44.24
C ASP A 48 -20.16 -11.24 -42.75
N GLU A 49 -19.03 -11.87 -42.42
CA GLU A 49 -18.61 -12.11 -41.03
C GLU A 49 -18.26 -10.82 -40.24
N LEU A 50 -17.49 -9.91 -40.84
CA LEU A 50 -17.17 -8.62 -40.21
C LEU A 50 -18.39 -7.70 -40.22
N GLY A 51 -19.19 -7.72 -41.29
CA GLY A 51 -20.47 -7.01 -41.34
C GLY A 51 -21.43 -7.47 -40.23
N THR A 52 -21.50 -8.77 -39.96
CA THR A 52 -22.30 -9.34 -38.86
C THR A 52 -21.80 -8.85 -37.50
N LEU A 53 -20.47 -8.89 -37.28
CA LEU A 53 -19.88 -8.40 -36.02
C LEU A 53 -20.12 -6.90 -35.82
N PHE A 54 -19.90 -6.09 -36.85
CA PHE A 54 -20.11 -4.65 -36.82
C PHE A 54 -21.59 -4.28 -36.62
N THR A 55 -22.51 -5.06 -37.22
CA THR A 55 -23.94 -4.92 -36.96
C THR A 55 -24.28 -5.25 -35.51
N LYS A 56 -23.74 -6.35 -34.97
CA LYS A 56 -23.90 -6.72 -33.55
C LYS A 56 -23.42 -5.63 -32.60
N TRP A 57 -22.33 -4.93 -32.93
CA TRP A 57 -21.78 -3.84 -32.14
C TRP A 57 -22.45 -2.49 -32.37
N GLY A 58 -23.25 -2.34 -33.43
CA GLY A 58 -23.82 -1.05 -33.82
C GLY A 58 -22.79 -0.06 -34.38
N VAL A 59 -21.77 -0.56 -35.09
CA VAL A 59 -20.76 0.27 -35.75
C VAL A 59 -21.43 1.12 -36.82
N ALA A 60 -21.28 2.44 -36.75
CA ALA A 60 -21.73 3.38 -37.77
C ALA A 60 -20.72 3.50 -38.91
N THR A 61 -19.42 3.44 -38.61
CA THR A 61 -18.37 3.50 -39.64
C THR A 61 -17.15 2.70 -39.22
N ALA A 62 -16.64 1.86 -40.12
CA ALA A 62 -15.37 1.17 -39.97
C ALA A 62 -14.33 1.78 -40.93
N HIS A 63 -13.15 2.10 -40.41
CA HIS A 63 -12.04 2.68 -41.14
C HIS A 63 -10.88 1.69 -41.17
N PHE A 64 -10.47 1.27 -42.35
CA PHE A 64 -9.31 0.40 -42.55
C PHE A 64 -8.15 1.26 -43.04
N LEU A 65 -7.12 1.37 -42.20
CA LEU A 65 -5.95 2.20 -42.46
C LEU A 65 -4.73 1.31 -42.67
N TYR A 66 -3.88 1.72 -43.61
CA TYR A 66 -2.61 1.07 -43.88
C TYR A 66 -1.47 2.05 -43.57
N GLY A 67 -0.55 1.62 -42.72
CA GLY A 67 0.60 2.45 -42.34
C GLY A 67 1.48 1.78 -41.30
N SER A 68 2.69 2.30 -41.16
CA SER A 68 3.62 1.88 -40.11
C SER A 68 3.19 2.41 -38.73
N ASN A 69 3.79 1.90 -37.65
CA ASN A 69 3.60 2.47 -36.31
C ASN A 69 4.02 3.95 -36.24
N ASP A 70 4.94 4.40 -37.10
CA ASP A 70 5.33 5.82 -37.18
C ASP A 70 4.22 6.67 -37.81
N SER A 71 3.38 6.06 -38.66
CA SER A 71 2.25 6.72 -39.30
C SER A 71 1.02 6.79 -38.38
N TYR A 72 0.86 5.78 -37.52
CA TYR A 72 -0.25 5.66 -36.57
C TYR A 72 0.27 5.11 -35.23
N PRO A 73 0.85 5.95 -34.36
CA PRO A 73 1.47 5.53 -33.11
C PRO A 73 0.45 5.20 -32.00
N TRP A 74 -0.78 4.83 -32.37
CA TRP A 74 -1.86 4.59 -31.43
C TRP A 74 -1.76 3.18 -30.85
N MET A 75 -1.87 3.09 -29.53
CA MET A 75 -2.10 1.81 -28.87
C MET A 75 -3.55 1.38 -29.10
N PRO A 76 -3.87 0.08 -29.10
CA PRO A 76 -5.27 -0.36 -29.12
C PRO A 76 -6.06 0.26 -27.96
N GLY A 77 -7.29 0.73 -28.20
CA GLY A 77 -8.13 1.25 -27.13
C GLY A 77 -9.16 2.30 -27.58
N PRO A 78 -9.89 2.90 -26.63
CA PRO A 78 -10.85 3.96 -26.92
C PRO A 78 -10.13 5.25 -27.30
N TYR A 79 -10.66 6.04 -28.22
CA TYR A 79 -10.12 7.36 -28.54
C TYR A 79 -11.26 8.35 -28.79
N VAL A 80 -11.00 9.63 -28.52
CA VAL A 80 -11.86 10.73 -28.98
C VAL A 80 -11.15 11.40 -30.16
N ASN A 81 -11.86 11.49 -31.28
CA ASN A 81 -11.39 12.21 -32.47
C ASN A 81 -11.79 13.69 -32.38
N SER A 82 -10.81 14.59 -32.47
CA SER A 82 -10.99 16.03 -32.63
C SER A 82 -10.40 16.47 -33.98
N GLY A 83 -11.15 16.22 -35.05
CA GLY A 83 -10.75 16.55 -36.42
C GLY A 83 -9.67 15.60 -36.96
N SER A 84 -8.41 16.04 -36.93
CA SER A 84 -7.25 15.26 -37.41
C SER A 84 -6.43 14.62 -36.28
N VAL A 85 -6.84 14.79 -35.02
CA VAL A 85 -6.10 14.32 -33.84
C VAL A 85 -6.95 13.34 -33.04
N PHE A 86 -6.36 12.20 -32.71
CA PHE A 86 -6.94 11.20 -31.81
C PHE A 86 -6.36 11.37 -30.41
N HIS A 87 -7.22 11.61 -29.44
CA HIS A 87 -6.83 11.78 -28.04
C HIS A 87 -7.15 10.52 -27.25
N ALA A 88 -6.16 10.03 -26.50
CA ALA A 88 -6.38 8.99 -25.50
C ALA A 88 -7.35 9.51 -24.43
N VAL A 89 -8.26 8.66 -23.99
CA VAL A 89 -9.35 8.96 -23.08
C VAL A 89 -8.97 8.57 -21.67
N TRP A 90 -9.27 9.48 -20.76
CA TRP A 90 -9.15 9.29 -19.33
C TRP A 90 -10.53 9.52 -18.72
N ARG A 91 -11.01 8.58 -17.90
CA ARG A 91 -12.24 8.77 -17.15
C ARG A 91 -11.93 9.52 -15.87
N LEU A 92 -12.71 10.55 -15.58
CA LEU A 92 -12.61 11.30 -14.33
C LEU A 92 -13.47 10.64 -13.25
N PHE A 93 -12.85 10.02 -12.26
CA PHE A 93 -13.54 9.43 -11.12
C PHE A 93 -13.56 10.39 -9.91
N PRO A 94 -14.65 10.45 -9.13
CA PRO A 94 -14.67 11.24 -7.90
C PRO A 94 -13.84 10.56 -6.79
N ASP A 95 -13.12 11.35 -5.99
CA ASP A 95 -12.44 10.89 -4.77
C ASP A 95 -13.40 11.01 -3.55
N THR A 96 -14.48 10.21 -3.56
CA THR A 96 -15.58 10.30 -2.57
C THR A 96 -15.16 10.09 -1.12
N ASN A 97 -14.12 9.30 -0.88
CA ASN A 97 -13.56 8.99 0.43
C ASN A 97 -12.34 9.86 0.78
N GLY A 98 -11.95 10.78 -0.10
CA GLY A 98 -10.84 11.72 0.12
C GLY A 98 -9.49 11.03 0.32
N ALA A 99 -9.19 10.00 -0.46
CA ALA A 99 -7.98 9.19 -0.34
C ALA A 99 -6.72 9.87 -0.89
N PHE A 100 -6.86 10.83 -1.81
CA PHE A 100 -5.74 11.46 -2.51
C PHE A 100 -5.43 12.86 -1.95
N MET A 101 -4.14 13.20 -1.90
CA MET A 101 -3.68 14.59 -1.78
C MET A 101 -4.01 15.34 -3.05
N PHE A 102 -3.71 14.71 -4.20
CA PHE A 102 -4.04 15.16 -5.53
C PHE A 102 -3.83 14.02 -6.54
N PRO A 103 -4.54 14.05 -7.69
CA PRO A 103 -4.30 13.13 -8.80
C PRO A 103 -3.01 13.44 -9.54
N THR A 104 -2.51 12.46 -10.30
CA THR A 104 -1.36 12.63 -11.19
C THR A 104 -1.64 12.07 -12.57
N VAL A 105 -1.09 12.71 -13.60
CA VAL A 105 -0.99 12.16 -14.95
C VAL A 105 0.46 12.27 -15.42
N PRO A 106 0.94 11.37 -16.30
CA PRO A 106 2.23 11.54 -16.94
C PRO A 106 2.30 12.86 -17.72
N SER A 107 3.48 13.47 -17.77
CA SER A 107 3.77 14.61 -18.62
C SER A 107 3.71 14.21 -20.09
N GLU A 108 3.31 15.14 -20.96
CA GLU A 108 3.32 14.93 -22.41
C GLU A 108 4.72 14.65 -22.98
N HIS A 109 5.77 15.11 -22.31
CA HIS A 109 7.15 15.02 -22.80
C HIS A 109 7.95 13.86 -22.21
N ASP A 110 7.59 13.40 -21.01
CA ASP A 110 8.28 12.32 -20.31
C ASP A 110 7.27 11.50 -19.50
N PRO A 111 7.04 10.21 -19.84
CA PRO A 111 6.10 9.36 -19.12
C PRO A 111 6.55 9.01 -17.69
N ARG A 112 7.80 9.31 -17.31
CA ARG A 112 8.32 9.18 -15.94
C ARG A 112 8.23 10.47 -15.13
N LEU A 113 7.84 11.57 -15.75
CA LEU A 113 7.56 12.84 -15.08
C LEU A 113 6.04 12.98 -14.94
N PHE A 114 5.57 13.45 -13.79
CA PHE A 114 4.14 13.58 -13.50
C PHE A 114 3.74 15.03 -13.29
N VAL A 115 2.48 15.33 -13.57
CA VAL A 115 1.87 16.63 -13.28
C VAL A 115 0.56 16.42 -12.52
N ASN A 116 0.22 17.38 -11.65
CA ASN A 116 -1.13 17.47 -11.11
C ASN A 116 -2.02 18.17 -12.16
N PRO A 117 -3.03 17.48 -12.72
CA PRO A 117 -3.88 18.04 -13.78
C PRO A 117 -4.86 19.10 -13.28
N GLY A 118 -4.91 19.37 -11.96
CA GLY A 118 -5.80 20.39 -11.38
C GLY A 118 -7.29 20.03 -11.45
N THR A 119 -7.61 18.76 -11.64
CA THR A 119 -8.99 18.27 -11.77
C THR A 119 -9.64 18.00 -10.41
N LEU A 120 -10.97 18.13 -10.35
CA LEU A 120 -11.74 17.81 -9.14
C LEU A 120 -11.84 16.30 -8.84
N GLY A 121 -11.65 15.46 -9.87
CA GLY A 121 -11.59 14.00 -9.73
C GLY A 121 -10.22 13.44 -10.10
N VAL A 122 -10.07 12.13 -9.98
CA VAL A 122 -8.89 11.37 -10.40
C VAL A 122 -9.07 10.93 -11.85
N PRO A 123 -8.27 11.45 -12.79
CA PRO A 123 -8.28 10.97 -14.16
C PRO A 123 -7.59 9.61 -14.20
N VAL A 124 -8.25 8.64 -14.83
CA VAL A 124 -7.79 7.27 -14.90
C VAL A 124 -7.78 6.83 -16.37
N PRO A 125 -6.64 6.35 -16.91
CA PRO A 125 -6.53 5.96 -18.31
C PRO A 125 -7.23 4.63 -18.55
N SER A 126 -7.74 4.40 -19.77
CA SER A 126 -8.20 3.07 -20.17
C SER A 126 -7.05 2.05 -20.03
N ARG A 127 -7.37 0.88 -19.47
CA ARG A 127 -6.50 -0.30 -19.41
C ARG A 127 -6.21 -0.85 -20.81
N CYS A 128 -7.09 -0.62 -21.78
CA CYS A 128 -6.94 -1.09 -23.16
C CYS A 128 -5.62 -0.64 -23.81
N TYR A 129 -5.09 0.54 -23.43
CA TYR A 129 -3.83 1.07 -23.98
C TYR A 129 -2.60 0.26 -23.59
N TYR A 130 -2.73 -0.64 -22.62
CA TYR A 130 -1.61 -1.38 -22.06
C TYR A 130 -1.71 -2.84 -22.49
N PRO A 131 -0.58 -3.44 -22.92
CA PRO A 131 -0.55 -4.84 -23.29
C PRO A 131 -0.87 -5.72 -22.08
N ASP A 132 -1.31 -6.94 -22.36
CA ASP A 132 -1.50 -7.96 -21.32
C ASP A 132 -0.19 -8.17 -20.53
N PRO A 133 -0.24 -8.40 -19.21
CA PRO A 133 0.98 -8.55 -18.40
C PRO A 133 1.94 -9.61 -18.95
N SER A 134 3.23 -9.26 -19.04
CA SER A 134 4.32 -10.15 -19.45
C SER A 134 5.30 -10.37 -18.28
N PRO A 135 6.26 -11.31 -18.38
CA PRO A 135 7.33 -11.45 -17.39
C PRO A 135 8.13 -10.16 -17.17
N GLU A 136 8.35 -9.37 -18.22
CA GLU A 136 9.10 -8.10 -18.17
C GLU A 136 8.24 -6.94 -17.65
N LYS A 137 6.93 -6.96 -17.93
CA LYS A 137 5.96 -5.96 -17.46
C LYS A 137 4.84 -6.62 -16.66
N PRO A 138 5.16 -7.18 -15.47
CA PRO A 138 4.19 -7.94 -14.69
C PRO A 138 3.02 -7.08 -14.20
N LEU A 139 3.18 -5.77 -14.10
CA LEU A 139 2.14 -4.84 -13.63
C LEU A 139 1.53 -4.02 -14.77
N SER A 140 1.70 -4.44 -16.02
CA SER A 140 1.16 -3.74 -17.20
C SER A 140 -0.33 -3.39 -17.02
N GLY A 141 -0.65 -2.10 -17.13
CA GLY A 141 -2.02 -1.59 -17.04
C GLY A 141 -2.59 -1.49 -15.62
N MET A 142 -1.83 -1.85 -14.59
CA MET A 142 -2.25 -1.72 -13.20
C MET A 142 -2.06 -0.29 -12.70
N ARG A 143 -3.07 0.24 -12.03
CA ARG A 143 -3.12 1.62 -11.52
C ARG A 143 -2.75 1.66 -10.05
N VAL A 144 -1.85 2.57 -9.70
CA VAL A 144 -1.20 2.62 -8.39
C VAL A 144 -1.37 3.99 -7.74
N ALA A 145 -1.82 3.98 -6.49
CA ALA A 145 -1.78 5.14 -5.61
C ALA A 145 -0.49 5.12 -4.76
N ILE A 146 0.23 6.25 -4.69
CA ILE A 146 1.53 6.33 -4.02
C ILE A 146 1.43 7.22 -2.79
N LYS A 147 1.69 6.69 -1.58
CA LYS A 147 1.66 7.49 -0.34
C LYS A 147 2.50 8.75 -0.46
N ASP A 148 1.99 9.86 0.05
CA ASP A 148 2.61 11.19 -0.08
C ASP A 148 3.81 11.44 0.86
N ASN A 149 4.55 10.39 1.20
CA ASN A 149 5.93 10.49 1.68
C ASN A 149 6.95 9.81 0.74
N ILE A 150 6.47 9.31 -0.40
CA ILE A 150 7.26 8.69 -1.46
C ILE A 150 7.32 9.67 -2.63
N ASP A 151 8.52 9.94 -3.11
CA ASP A 151 8.77 10.88 -4.20
C ASP A 151 8.27 10.34 -5.54
N VAL A 152 7.59 11.21 -6.27
CA VAL A 152 7.16 11.02 -7.66
C VAL A 152 7.60 12.28 -8.39
N ALA A 153 8.38 12.11 -9.46
CA ALA A 153 8.99 13.20 -10.21
C ALA A 153 7.91 14.13 -10.81
N GLY A 154 8.16 15.43 -10.80
CA GLY A 154 7.30 16.46 -11.37
C GLY A 154 6.16 16.92 -10.46
N VAL A 155 5.90 16.22 -9.35
CA VAL A 155 4.88 16.63 -8.36
C VAL A 155 5.46 16.74 -6.94
N PRO A 156 4.80 17.48 -6.04
CA PRO A 156 5.27 17.58 -4.66
C PRO A 156 5.18 16.27 -3.87
N THR A 157 6.01 16.17 -2.83
CA THR A 157 5.84 15.23 -1.71
C THR A 157 5.64 16.06 -0.46
N SER A 158 4.41 16.11 0.08
CA SER A 158 4.09 17.03 1.19
C SER A 158 4.28 16.41 2.56
N VAL A 159 4.40 15.08 2.66
CA VAL A 159 4.33 14.32 3.93
C VAL A 159 3.15 14.71 4.81
N GLY A 160 2.01 15.07 4.20
CA GLY A 160 0.83 15.53 4.91
C GLY A 160 0.95 16.94 5.50
N SER A 161 2.01 17.69 5.17
CA SER A 161 2.28 19.04 5.69
C SER A 161 2.28 20.10 4.57
N LYS A 162 1.47 21.13 4.72
CA LYS A 162 1.45 22.28 3.79
C LYS A 162 2.78 23.04 3.80
N ALA A 163 3.38 23.19 4.98
CA ALA A 163 4.65 23.88 5.14
C ALA A 163 5.81 23.14 4.45
N PHE A 164 5.81 21.80 4.51
CA PHE A 164 6.80 20.99 3.82
C PHE A 164 6.68 21.10 2.29
N ALA A 165 5.44 21.07 1.76
CA ALA A 165 5.19 21.30 0.34
C ALA A 165 5.60 22.72 -0.12
N GLU A 166 5.32 23.75 0.68
CA GLU A 166 5.70 25.14 0.40
C GLU A 166 7.23 25.33 0.32
N LEU A 167 7.99 24.61 1.15
CA LEU A 167 9.45 24.68 1.13
C LEU A 167 10.04 24.01 -0.11
N TYR A 168 9.64 22.77 -0.36
CA TYR A 168 10.33 21.88 -1.30
C TYR A 168 9.71 21.79 -2.70
N GLY A 169 8.41 22.08 -2.86
CA GLY A 169 7.75 22.01 -4.16
C GLY A 169 7.81 20.63 -4.82
N ALA A 170 7.88 20.61 -6.15
CA ALA A 170 7.94 19.39 -6.95
C ALA A 170 9.28 18.65 -6.81
N ARG A 171 9.27 17.32 -6.93
CA ARG A 171 10.47 16.48 -6.88
C ARG A 171 11.07 16.29 -8.26
N ASP A 172 12.40 16.27 -8.35
CA ASP A 172 13.09 16.07 -9.63
C ASP A 172 13.20 14.60 -10.05
N LYS A 173 13.05 13.67 -9.10
CA LYS A 173 13.26 12.22 -9.31
C LYS A 173 12.18 11.41 -8.61
N ASN A 174 11.83 10.28 -9.21
CA ASN A 174 11.01 9.28 -8.56
C ASN A 174 11.82 8.55 -7.47
N ALA A 175 11.12 8.04 -6.47
CA ALA A 175 11.67 7.03 -5.57
C ALA A 175 12.02 5.75 -6.34
N LEU A 176 12.99 4.97 -5.85
CA LEU A 176 13.41 3.75 -6.55
C LEU A 176 12.29 2.69 -6.59
N CYS A 177 11.45 2.61 -5.55
CA CYS A 177 10.27 1.76 -5.56
C CYS A 177 9.25 2.19 -6.63
N VAL A 178 9.16 3.50 -6.93
CA VAL A 178 8.31 4.05 -7.97
C VAL A 178 8.87 3.72 -9.36
N GLU A 179 10.18 3.89 -9.58
CA GLU A 179 10.82 3.47 -10.83
C GLU A 179 10.61 1.99 -11.12
N ARG A 180 10.76 1.11 -10.11
CA ARG A 180 10.50 -0.33 -10.24
C ARG A 180 9.06 -0.62 -10.68
N LEU A 181 8.08 0.11 -10.15
CA LEU A 181 6.68 -0.03 -10.57
C LEU A 181 6.46 0.42 -12.02
N LEU A 182 7.05 1.56 -12.42
CA LEU A 182 6.95 2.08 -13.79
C LEU A 182 7.60 1.13 -14.80
N ASP A 183 8.78 0.60 -14.48
CA ASP A 183 9.48 -0.39 -15.30
C ASP A 183 8.66 -1.67 -15.46
N ALA A 184 7.95 -2.09 -14.41
CA ALA A 184 7.02 -3.22 -14.43
C ALA A 184 5.70 -2.93 -15.20
N GLY A 185 5.51 -1.72 -15.75
CA GLY A 185 4.34 -1.34 -16.54
C GLY A 185 3.16 -0.78 -15.74
N ALA A 186 3.35 -0.47 -14.46
CA ALA A 186 2.31 0.13 -13.63
C ALA A 186 2.11 1.63 -13.91
N LEU A 187 0.97 2.16 -13.50
CA LEU A 187 0.51 3.52 -13.80
C LEU A 187 0.23 4.29 -12.53
N ILE A 188 0.94 5.39 -12.31
CA ILE A 188 0.72 6.23 -11.13
C ILE A 188 -0.42 7.20 -11.41
N ILE A 189 -1.47 7.11 -10.60
CA ILE A 189 -2.71 7.89 -10.77
C ILE A 189 -2.91 8.96 -9.69
N GLY A 190 -2.11 8.95 -8.63
CA GLY A 190 -2.15 10.02 -7.64
C GLY A 190 -1.26 9.82 -6.43
N LYS A 191 -1.07 10.90 -5.68
CA LYS A 191 -0.42 10.88 -4.36
C LYS A 191 -1.48 10.62 -3.30
N ALA A 192 -1.38 9.51 -2.58
CA ALA A 192 -2.32 9.11 -1.54
C ALA A 192 -2.01 9.82 -0.21
N LYS A 193 -3.05 10.21 0.53
CA LYS A 193 -2.91 10.95 1.79
C LYS A 193 -2.10 10.19 2.85
N THR A 194 -1.31 10.96 3.59
CA THR A 194 -0.67 10.56 4.84
C THR A 194 -0.89 11.65 5.87
N VAL A 195 -0.91 11.26 7.15
CA VAL A 195 -0.79 12.18 8.28
C VAL A 195 0.57 12.88 8.24
N GLN A 196 0.67 14.05 8.88
CA GLN A 196 1.89 14.84 8.97
C GLN A 196 3.10 13.99 9.41
N PHE A 197 4.15 14.05 8.60
CA PHE A 197 5.43 13.38 8.83
C PHE A 197 5.29 11.88 9.16
N ALA A 198 4.23 11.22 8.67
CA ALA A 198 3.94 9.81 8.93
C ALA A 198 3.80 9.43 10.42
N SER A 199 3.46 10.38 11.30
CA SER A 199 3.30 10.13 12.74
C SER A 199 1.94 9.57 13.12
N GLY A 200 1.88 8.70 14.14
CA GLY A 200 0.63 8.14 14.63
C GLY A 200 -0.30 9.17 15.28
N GLU A 201 -1.49 9.41 14.70
CA GLU A 201 -2.53 10.35 15.17
C GLU A 201 -3.93 9.79 14.90
N GLY A 202 -4.97 10.29 15.58
CA GLY A 202 -6.35 9.91 15.27
C GLY A 202 -6.90 10.69 14.08
N ALA A 203 -7.90 10.16 13.39
CA ALA A 203 -8.49 10.81 12.21
C ALA A 203 -9.00 12.25 12.46
N ARG A 204 -9.47 12.53 13.68
CA ARG A 204 -9.94 13.85 14.12
C ARG A 204 -8.82 14.89 14.31
N ASP A 205 -7.58 14.43 14.48
CA ASP A 205 -6.45 15.29 14.87
C ASP A 205 -5.67 15.81 13.66
N TRP A 206 -6.00 15.35 12.44
CA TRP A 206 -5.36 15.82 11.21
C TRP A 206 -5.82 17.25 10.89
N ILE A 207 -4.90 18.20 10.91
CA ILE A 207 -5.25 19.63 10.77
C ILE A 207 -5.03 20.14 9.35
N ASP A 208 -3.88 19.84 8.74
CA ASP A 208 -3.55 20.38 7.42
C ASP A 208 -4.46 19.82 6.32
N PHE A 209 -4.78 18.53 6.41
CA PHE A 209 -5.63 17.82 5.47
C PHE A 209 -6.58 16.89 6.23
N GLN A 210 -7.86 16.86 5.87
CA GLN A 210 -8.80 15.94 6.48
C GLN A 210 -8.41 14.48 6.21
N ALA A 211 -8.41 13.66 7.27
CA ALA A 211 -8.21 12.22 7.18
C ALA A 211 -9.26 11.56 6.26
N PRO A 212 -8.85 10.57 5.43
CA PRO A 212 -9.76 9.87 4.53
C PRO A 212 -10.85 9.10 5.29
N PHE A 213 -11.95 8.78 4.60
CA PHE A 213 -13.05 8.00 5.16
C PHE A 213 -12.85 6.52 4.84
N ASN A 214 -12.72 5.69 5.88
CA ASN A 214 -12.65 4.25 5.72
C ASN A 214 -14.01 3.72 5.17
N PRO A 215 -14.06 3.04 4.02
CA PRO A 215 -15.31 2.53 3.43
C PRO A 215 -15.88 1.29 4.15
N ARG A 216 -15.25 0.81 5.22
CA ARG A 216 -15.73 -0.35 6.01
C ARG A 216 -16.69 0.09 7.11
N GLY A 217 -17.51 -0.85 7.58
CA GLY A 217 -18.59 -0.58 8.52
C GLY A 217 -19.54 0.50 7.98
N ASP A 218 -19.87 1.45 8.83
CA ASP A 218 -20.73 2.61 8.55
C ASP A 218 -20.05 3.76 7.78
N GLY A 219 -18.78 3.64 7.41
CA GLY A 219 -18.04 4.72 6.74
C GLY A 219 -17.38 5.75 7.69
N TYR A 220 -17.57 5.60 9.00
CA TYR A 220 -17.04 6.52 10.03
C TYR A 220 -16.00 5.87 10.96
N GLN A 221 -15.51 4.68 10.60
CA GLN A 221 -14.35 4.10 11.26
C GLN A 221 -13.10 4.95 11.00
N ASP A 222 -12.18 4.98 11.95
CA ASP A 222 -10.85 5.55 11.80
C ASP A 222 -10.11 4.76 10.70
N PRO A 223 -9.49 5.45 9.72
CA PRO A 223 -8.75 4.78 8.66
C PRO A 223 -7.41 4.19 9.14
N GLU A 224 -7.03 4.42 10.40
CA GLU A 224 -5.68 4.23 10.92
C GLU A 224 -4.63 5.03 10.13
N CYS A 225 -3.43 5.11 10.67
CA CYS A 225 -2.38 5.95 10.12
C CYS A 225 -1.01 5.23 10.16
N SER A 226 -0.01 5.68 9.41
CA SER A 226 0.04 6.88 8.57
C SER A 226 -0.35 6.67 7.10
N SER A 227 -0.44 5.43 6.60
CA SER A 227 -0.78 5.16 5.18
C SER A 227 -2.29 5.13 4.92
N ALA A 228 -3.05 6.02 5.57
CA ALA A 228 -4.51 6.05 5.54
C ALA A 228 -5.04 6.16 4.10
N GLY A 229 -4.51 7.11 3.31
CA GLY A 229 -4.96 7.34 1.93
C GLY A 229 -4.68 6.16 1.03
N SER A 230 -3.55 5.46 1.22
CA SER A 230 -3.21 4.26 0.43
C SER A 230 -4.21 3.13 0.68
N ALA A 231 -4.52 2.86 1.96
CA ALA A 231 -5.49 1.85 2.34
C ALA A 231 -6.91 2.25 1.86
N THR A 232 -7.32 3.51 2.02
CA THR A 232 -8.61 3.99 1.54
C THR A 232 -8.72 3.90 0.02
N ALA A 233 -7.70 4.33 -0.74
CA ALA A 233 -7.71 4.26 -2.20
C ALA A 233 -7.89 2.81 -2.69
N CYS A 234 -7.14 1.87 -2.10
CA CYS A 234 -7.23 0.45 -2.49
C CYS A 234 -8.56 -0.20 -2.07
N SER A 235 -9.15 0.18 -0.95
CA SER A 235 -10.40 -0.43 -0.45
C SER A 235 -11.68 0.20 -0.99
N ALA A 236 -11.68 1.51 -1.27
CA ALA A 236 -12.87 2.24 -1.69
C ALA A 236 -13.06 2.24 -3.21
N TYR A 237 -11.97 2.19 -3.99
CA TYR A 237 -12.01 2.46 -5.42
C TYR A 237 -11.58 1.27 -6.26
N ASN A 238 -12.55 0.62 -6.92
CA ASN A 238 -12.27 -0.52 -7.82
C ASN A 238 -11.35 -0.17 -9.00
N TRP A 239 -11.26 1.12 -9.36
CA TRP A 239 -10.39 1.61 -10.43
C TRP A 239 -8.92 1.80 -9.99
N VAL A 240 -8.59 1.64 -8.71
CA VAL A 240 -7.21 1.55 -8.18
C VAL A 240 -6.86 0.07 -8.02
N ASP A 241 -5.71 -0.42 -8.48
CA ASP A 241 -5.37 -1.85 -8.30
C ASP A 241 -4.53 -2.08 -7.04
N ILE A 242 -3.55 -1.19 -6.83
CA ILE A 242 -2.51 -1.29 -5.81
C ILE A 242 -2.36 0.08 -5.14
N ALA A 243 -1.97 0.10 -3.87
CA ALA A 243 -1.40 1.30 -3.28
C ALA A 243 -0.08 0.99 -2.57
N LEU A 244 0.87 1.91 -2.61
CA LEU A 244 2.07 1.83 -1.77
C LEU A 244 1.87 2.64 -0.49
N GLY A 245 2.34 2.09 0.62
CA GLY A 245 2.50 2.77 1.90
C GLY A 245 3.89 2.56 2.47
N THR A 246 4.13 3.20 3.61
CA THR A 246 5.36 3.04 4.40
C THR A 246 5.00 2.63 5.81
N ASP A 247 5.87 1.86 6.45
CA ASP A 247 5.66 1.29 7.76
C ASP A 247 6.90 1.44 8.65
N THR A 248 6.75 2.19 9.74
CA THR A 248 7.77 2.29 10.80
C THR A 248 7.42 1.36 11.96
N ILE A 249 6.18 1.48 12.47
CA ILE A 249 5.68 0.79 13.67
C ILE A 249 4.26 0.23 13.50
N GLY A 250 3.81 0.05 12.25
CA GLY A 250 2.48 -0.48 11.90
C GLY A 250 1.73 0.33 10.85
N SER A 251 2.36 1.27 10.15
CA SER A 251 1.67 2.18 9.21
C SER A 251 1.24 1.55 7.87
N ILE A 252 1.58 0.29 7.60
CA ILE A 252 0.92 -0.56 6.59
C ILE A 252 -0.04 -1.52 7.29
N ILE A 253 0.44 -2.19 8.34
CA ILE A 253 -0.27 -3.27 9.02
C ILE A 253 -1.59 -2.82 9.68
N GLY A 254 -1.60 -1.66 10.33
CA GLY A 254 -2.77 -1.07 10.98
C GLY A 254 -3.84 -0.62 9.98
N PRO A 255 -3.51 0.24 8.99
CA PRO A 255 -4.46 0.62 7.95
C PRO A 255 -4.98 -0.57 7.13
N ALA A 256 -4.16 -1.58 6.86
CA ALA A 256 -4.59 -2.79 6.14
C ALA A 256 -5.63 -3.57 6.94
N ALA A 257 -5.42 -3.72 8.25
CA ALA A 257 -6.35 -4.36 9.16
C ALA A 257 -7.71 -3.66 9.19
N HIS A 258 -7.74 -2.33 9.28
CA HIS A 258 -8.98 -1.56 9.39
C HIS A 258 -9.74 -1.46 8.06
N HIS A 259 -9.04 -1.55 6.93
CA HIS A 259 -9.65 -1.51 5.60
C HIS A 259 -9.95 -2.90 5.01
N GLY A 260 -9.60 -3.98 5.72
CA GLY A 260 -9.80 -5.35 5.24
C GLY A 260 -9.03 -5.62 3.95
N LEU A 261 -7.75 -5.21 3.92
CA LEU A 261 -6.86 -5.37 2.79
C LEU A 261 -5.72 -6.33 3.12
N PHE A 262 -5.17 -6.98 2.11
CA PHE A 262 -3.85 -7.58 2.26
C PHE A 262 -2.83 -6.44 2.34
N GLY A 263 -1.99 -6.45 3.38
CA GLY A 263 -0.97 -5.43 3.61
C GLY A 263 0.34 -6.08 4.01
N LEU A 264 1.42 -5.79 3.30
CA LEU A 264 2.70 -6.44 3.53
C LEU A 264 3.75 -5.42 3.95
N ARG A 265 4.20 -5.52 5.19
CA ARG A 265 5.43 -4.89 5.68
C ARG A 265 6.59 -5.82 5.28
N PRO A 266 7.48 -5.43 4.35
CA PRO A 266 8.60 -6.29 3.97
C PRO A 266 9.61 -6.44 5.10
N SER A 267 10.49 -7.42 4.95
CA SER A 267 11.72 -7.50 5.74
C SER A 267 12.49 -6.17 5.69
N LEU A 268 13.00 -5.73 6.84
CA LEU A 268 13.76 -4.47 6.91
C LEU A 268 14.96 -4.53 5.97
N GLY A 269 15.08 -3.51 5.10
CA GLY A 269 16.15 -3.39 4.11
C GLY A 269 15.94 -4.16 2.80
N SER A 270 14.87 -4.94 2.64
CA SER A 270 14.59 -5.69 1.39
C SER A 270 14.13 -4.80 0.24
N VAL A 271 13.49 -3.67 0.54
CA VAL A 271 13.09 -2.66 -0.45
C VAL A 271 13.87 -1.38 -0.19
N PRO A 272 14.54 -0.78 -1.20
CA PRO A 272 15.28 0.46 -1.03
C PRO A 272 14.39 1.64 -0.63
N MET A 273 14.87 2.48 0.29
CA MET A 273 14.17 3.66 0.81
C MET A 273 14.57 4.98 0.13
N SER A 274 15.33 4.93 -0.96
CA SER A 274 15.76 6.13 -1.70
C SER A 274 14.59 6.86 -2.34
N GLY A 275 14.48 8.17 -2.10
CA GLY A 275 13.35 9.00 -2.53
C GLY A 275 12.12 8.86 -1.63
N ILE A 276 12.28 8.40 -0.39
CA ILE A 276 11.23 8.38 0.62
C ILE A 276 11.64 9.30 1.75
N VAL A 277 10.75 10.20 2.16
CA VAL A 277 11.00 11.08 3.31
C VAL A 277 10.93 10.21 4.58
N PRO A 278 12.04 10.09 5.34
CA PRO A 278 12.14 9.12 6.42
C PRO A 278 11.39 9.59 7.67
N PHE A 279 10.83 8.63 8.40
CA PHE A 279 10.41 8.78 9.79
C PHE A 279 11.52 8.26 10.73
N SER A 280 11.94 7.01 10.53
CA SER A 280 13.02 6.35 11.27
C SER A 280 13.79 5.42 10.35
N LYS A 281 15.04 5.78 10.06
CA LYS A 281 15.91 5.00 9.18
C LYS A 281 16.15 3.57 9.70
N GLU A 282 16.02 3.37 11.00
CA GLU A 282 16.19 2.09 11.67
C GLU A 282 15.01 1.12 11.50
N LEU A 283 13.83 1.62 11.15
CA LEU A 283 12.57 0.87 11.21
C LEU A 283 11.72 0.97 9.94
N ASP A 284 11.94 2.00 9.13
CA ASP A 284 11.12 2.29 7.96
C ASP A 284 11.27 1.23 6.87
N THR A 285 10.13 0.86 6.30
CA THR A 285 10.04 0.03 5.09
C THR A 285 8.88 0.51 4.22
N VAL A 286 8.86 0.08 2.96
CA VAL A 286 7.83 0.43 1.96
C VAL A 286 7.20 -0.84 1.40
N GLY A 287 5.88 -0.89 1.35
CA GLY A 287 5.16 -2.09 0.95
C GLY A 287 3.75 -1.84 0.43
N PRO A 288 3.11 -2.87 -0.15
CA PRO A 288 1.85 -2.72 -0.85
C PRO A 288 0.63 -2.94 0.05
N PHE A 289 -0.45 -2.30 -0.37
CA PHE A 289 -1.83 -2.67 -0.08
C PHE A 289 -2.47 -3.26 -1.33
N THR A 290 -3.13 -4.41 -1.17
CA THR A 290 -3.82 -5.10 -2.27
C THR A 290 -5.10 -5.77 -1.79
N ARG A 291 -5.96 -6.15 -2.74
CA ARG A 291 -7.19 -6.92 -2.47
C ARG A 291 -7.00 -8.43 -2.53
N THR A 292 -5.84 -8.90 -3.00
CA THR A 292 -5.52 -10.32 -3.09
C THR A 292 -4.08 -10.56 -2.67
N ALA A 293 -3.84 -11.72 -2.06
CA ALA A 293 -2.49 -12.16 -1.71
C ALA A 293 -1.60 -12.33 -2.96
N SER A 294 -2.14 -12.86 -4.05
CA SER A 294 -1.41 -13.02 -5.31
C SER A 294 -0.87 -11.70 -5.86
N LEU A 295 -1.65 -10.62 -5.74
CA LEU A 295 -1.21 -9.30 -6.15
C LEU A 295 -0.15 -8.74 -5.18
N ALA A 296 -0.29 -8.98 -3.87
CA ALA A 296 0.73 -8.58 -2.90
C ALA A 296 2.09 -9.23 -3.23
N THR A 297 2.10 -10.53 -3.51
CA THR A 297 3.30 -11.27 -3.93
C THR A 297 3.91 -10.68 -5.20
N LYS A 298 3.09 -10.47 -6.24
CA LYS A 298 3.55 -9.91 -7.53
C LYS A 298 4.19 -8.54 -7.37
N VAL A 299 3.55 -7.66 -6.59
CA VAL A 299 4.09 -6.32 -6.32
C VAL A 299 5.37 -6.41 -5.49
N MET A 300 5.43 -7.29 -4.49
CA MET A 300 6.64 -7.46 -3.71
C MET A 300 7.83 -7.95 -4.52
N GLN A 301 7.63 -8.89 -5.46
CA GLN A 301 8.69 -9.34 -6.37
C GLN A 301 9.27 -8.16 -7.19
N VAL A 302 8.40 -7.28 -7.69
CA VAL A 302 8.81 -6.04 -8.37
C VAL A 302 9.56 -5.11 -7.41
N LEU A 303 9.03 -4.89 -6.22
CA LEU A 303 9.62 -3.97 -5.25
C LEU A 303 10.97 -4.43 -4.71
N THR A 304 11.21 -5.73 -4.54
CA THR A 304 12.48 -6.29 -4.09
C THR A 304 13.45 -6.54 -5.25
N ALA A 305 12.97 -6.50 -6.49
CA ALA A 305 13.68 -7.00 -7.68
C ALA A 305 14.08 -8.48 -7.53
N ALA A 306 13.24 -9.26 -6.84
CA ALA A 306 13.42 -10.71 -6.73
C ALA A 306 13.05 -11.41 -8.05
N ASP A 307 13.67 -12.57 -8.31
CA ASP A 307 13.36 -13.39 -9.47
C ASP A 307 11.90 -13.91 -9.38
N MET A 308 11.11 -13.67 -10.44
CA MET A 308 9.71 -14.07 -10.55
C MET A 308 9.53 -15.60 -10.48
N THR A 309 10.58 -16.38 -10.78
CA THR A 309 10.57 -17.85 -10.77
C THR A 309 10.89 -18.47 -9.42
N ALA A 310 11.30 -17.66 -8.43
CA ALA A 310 11.85 -18.12 -7.15
C ALA A 310 10.81 -18.41 -6.05
N LEU A 311 9.50 -18.36 -6.34
CA LEU A 311 8.48 -18.75 -5.36
C LEU A 311 8.49 -20.26 -5.15
N GLN A 312 9.34 -20.71 -4.23
CA GLN A 312 9.36 -22.10 -3.80
C GLN A 312 8.22 -22.32 -2.81
N ARG A 313 7.47 -23.41 -3.01
CA ARG A 313 6.53 -23.88 -2.00
C ARG A 313 7.34 -24.32 -0.79
N LEU A 314 7.06 -23.76 0.37
CA LEU A 314 7.68 -24.19 1.62
C LEU A 314 7.26 -25.64 1.91
N GLU A 315 8.22 -26.56 2.00
CA GLU A 315 7.96 -28.00 2.19
C GLU A 315 7.99 -28.41 3.68
N ASN A 316 8.76 -27.69 4.51
CA ASN A 316 8.95 -27.99 5.93
C ASN A 316 8.49 -26.84 6.82
N ILE A 317 7.18 -26.60 6.94
CA ILE A 317 6.65 -25.48 7.72
C ILE A 317 6.45 -25.86 9.19
N GLN A 318 6.75 -24.94 10.10
CA GLN A 318 6.26 -24.96 11.49
C GLN A 318 5.39 -23.73 11.73
N LEU A 319 4.18 -23.97 12.25
CA LEU A 319 3.26 -22.90 12.61
C LEU A 319 3.40 -22.59 14.11
N LEU A 320 3.77 -21.35 14.46
CA LEU A 320 3.97 -20.90 15.83
C LEU A 320 2.80 -20.01 16.27
N TYR A 321 2.31 -20.22 17.48
CA TYR A 321 1.19 -19.47 18.06
C TYR A 321 1.61 -18.86 19.42
N PRO A 322 1.90 -17.55 19.49
CA PRO A 322 2.37 -16.86 20.69
C PRO A 322 1.20 -16.56 21.64
N VAL A 323 0.91 -17.48 22.56
CA VAL A 323 -0.31 -17.42 23.40
C VAL A 323 -0.39 -16.15 24.25
N ASP A 324 0.76 -15.62 24.68
CA ASP A 324 0.85 -14.42 25.51
C ASP A 324 0.55 -13.13 24.74
N MET A 325 0.59 -13.16 23.41
CA MET A 325 0.36 -12.00 22.55
C MET A 325 -1.11 -11.81 22.16
N PHE A 326 -1.97 -12.81 22.42
CA PHE A 326 -3.42 -12.69 22.23
C PHE A 326 -4.16 -12.28 23.51
N GLY A 327 -3.47 -12.24 24.66
CA GLY A 327 -4.10 -12.01 25.96
C GLY A 327 -4.74 -10.63 26.12
N SER A 328 -4.31 -9.64 25.33
CA SER A 328 -4.90 -8.30 25.29
C SER A 328 -6.22 -8.23 24.50
N LEU A 329 -6.59 -9.31 23.81
CA LEU A 329 -7.75 -9.41 22.92
C LEU A 329 -8.51 -10.72 23.19
N PRO A 330 -9.24 -10.82 24.31
CA PRO A 330 -9.78 -12.10 24.80
C PRO A 330 -10.74 -12.80 23.83
N GLU A 331 -11.46 -12.07 22.99
CA GLU A 331 -12.39 -12.63 22.00
C GLU A 331 -11.72 -12.97 20.66
N TYR A 332 -10.52 -12.43 20.41
CA TYR A 332 -9.83 -12.57 19.13
C TYR A 332 -9.49 -14.02 18.77
N PRO A 333 -8.99 -14.87 19.70
CA PRO A 333 -8.80 -16.29 19.42
C PRO A 333 -10.09 -16.95 18.94
N THR A 334 -11.23 -16.68 19.58
CA THR A 334 -12.53 -17.26 19.20
C THR A 334 -12.90 -16.92 17.76
N PHE A 335 -12.71 -15.67 17.34
CA PHE A 335 -13.03 -15.26 15.98
C PHE A 335 -12.06 -15.83 14.93
N THR A 336 -10.78 -15.99 15.26
CA THR A 336 -9.74 -16.40 14.30
C THR A 336 -9.48 -17.90 14.26
N GLU A 337 -9.90 -18.65 15.27
CA GLU A 337 -9.72 -20.10 15.38
C GLU A 337 -10.19 -20.88 14.13
N PRO A 338 -11.36 -20.59 13.52
CA PRO A 338 -11.79 -21.31 12.32
C PRO A 338 -10.81 -21.18 11.15
N PHE A 339 -10.23 -19.99 10.97
CA PHE A 339 -9.21 -19.77 9.94
C PHE A 339 -7.91 -20.51 10.28
N ILE A 340 -7.47 -20.48 11.54
CA ILE A 340 -6.24 -21.15 11.96
C ILE A 340 -6.35 -22.67 11.75
N LEU A 341 -7.51 -23.26 12.05
CA LEU A 341 -7.75 -24.70 11.80
C LEU A 341 -7.70 -25.04 10.31
N GLN A 342 -8.26 -24.19 9.44
CA GLN A 342 -8.15 -24.37 7.98
C GLN A 342 -6.71 -24.22 7.50
N LEU A 343 -5.93 -23.29 8.08
CA LEU A 343 -4.52 -23.13 7.76
C LEU A 343 -3.71 -24.36 8.19
N GLU A 344 -3.96 -24.91 9.37
CA GLU A 344 -3.35 -26.17 9.83
C GLU A 344 -3.65 -27.33 8.88
N GLU A 345 -4.90 -27.47 8.44
CA GLU A 345 -5.32 -28.49 7.49
C GLU A 345 -4.65 -28.31 6.12
N PHE A 346 -4.65 -27.09 5.59
CA PHE A 346 -4.03 -26.75 4.31
C PHE A 346 -2.53 -27.03 4.29
N LEU A 347 -1.83 -26.71 5.38
CA LEU A 347 -0.40 -26.92 5.52
C LEU A 347 -0.03 -28.35 5.97
N GLY A 348 -0.99 -29.14 6.45
CA GLY A 348 -0.73 -30.47 7.01
C GLY A 348 0.08 -30.44 8.31
N VAL A 349 0.04 -29.34 9.07
CA VAL A 349 0.81 -29.16 10.32
C VAL A 349 -0.07 -28.61 11.43
N LYS A 350 0.25 -28.95 12.68
CA LYS A 350 -0.41 -28.36 13.85
C LYS A 350 0.41 -27.19 14.39
N ARG A 351 -0.29 -26.17 14.92
CA ARG A 351 0.39 -25.06 15.57
C ARG A 351 1.10 -25.52 16.83
N VAL A 352 2.21 -24.85 17.14
CA VAL A 352 2.95 -25.02 18.39
C VAL A 352 2.78 -23.74 19.21
N ASN A 353 2.18 -23.89 20.39
CA ASN A 353 2.04 -22.79 21.33
C ASN A 353 3.40 -22.40 21.90
N ILE A 354 3.68 -21.11 21.91
CA ILE A 354 4.89 -20.54 22.50
C ILE A 354 4.50 -19.36 23.39
N ASN A 355 5.28 -19.12 24.44
CA ASN A 355 5.15 -17.93 25.27
C ASN A 355 6.41 -17.07 25.08
N ILE A 356 6.27 -15.96 24.36
CA ILE A 356 7.41 -15.13 23.96
C ILE A 356 8.02 -14.45 25.18
N ARG A 357 7.18 -13.83 26.01
CA ARG A 357 7.62 -13.09 27.21
C ARG A 357 8.31 -13.99 28.23
N GLU A 358 7.75 -15.17 28.49
CA GLU A 358 8.31 -16.14 29.42
C GLU A 358 9.65 -16.69 28.91
N ARG A 359 9.70 -17.11 27.64
CA ARG A 359 10.91 -17.67 27.04
C ARG A 359 12.07 -16.65 27.02
N PHE A 360 11.80 -15.39 26.69
CA PHE A 360 12.82 -14.33 26.71
C PHE A 360 13.41 -14.16 28.12
N LYS A 361 12.57 -14.24 29.15
CA LYS A 361 12.99 -14.11 30.55
C LYS A 361 13.82 -15.32 31.01
N GLU A 362 13.37 -16.54 30.69
CA GLU A 362 14.04 -17.78 31.08
C GLU A 362 15.43 -17.94 30.45
N GLU A 363 15.61 -17.45 29.22
CA GLU A 363 16.91 -17.47 28.52
C GLU A 363 17.89 -16.39 29.02
N GLN A 364 17.52 -15.59 30.03
CA GLN A 364 18.36 -14.61 30.75
C GLN A 364 19.08 -13.55 29.89
N LEU A 365 18.62 -13.29 28.66
CA LEU A 365 19.27 -12.42 27.68
C LEU A 365 19.50 -10.98 28.16
N ALA A 366 18.60 -10.48 29.01
CA ALA A 366 18.58 -9.10 29.51
C ALA A 366 18.87 -9.01 31.02
N GLY A 367 19.71 -9.91 31.55
CA GLY A 367 19.96 -10.01 32.99
C GLY A 367 18.71 -10.45 33.77
N GLY A 368 17.85 -11.27 33.13
CA GLY A 368 16.61 -11.80 33.73
C GLY A 368 15.39 -10.86 33.71
N LYS A 369 15.50 -9.67 33.08
CA LYS A 369 14.36 -8.77 32.86
C LYS A 369 13.35 -9.37 31.87
N SER A 370 12.07 -9.05 32.05
CA SER A 370 11.05 -9.38 31.03
C SER A 370 11.23 -8.49 29.79
N THR A 371 10.62 -8.86 28.66
CA THR A 371 10.56 -7.99 27.48
C THR A 371 9.85 -6.67 27.81
N ASP A 372 8.80 -6.69 28.62
CA ASP A 372 8.04 -5.49 28.99
C ASP A 372 8.90 -4.51 29.79
N GLU A 373 9.77 -5.02 30.68
CA GLU A 373 10.73 -4.20 31.43
C GLU A 373 11.88 -3.72 30.55
N PHE A 374 12.52 -4.65 29.84
CA PHE A 374 13.73 -4.40 29.05
C PHE A 374 13.47 -3.48 27.85
N LEU A 375 12.31 -3.64 27.20
CA LEU A 375 11.96 -2.93 25.98
C LEU A 375 10.98 -1.76 26.19
N SER A 376 10.62 -1.47 27.44
CA SER A 376 9.61 -0.46 27.83
C SER A 376 9.82 0.91 27.17
N GLN A 377 11.07 1.31 26.91
CA GLN A 377 11.39 2.60 26.30
C GLN A 377 12.04 2.47 24.92
N THR A 378 12.34 1.25 24.47
CA THR A 378 13.17 1.01 23.28
C THR A 378 12.55 1.59 22.02
N THR A 379 11.32 1.19 21.69
CA THR A 379 10.63 1.69 20.49
C THR A 379 10.39 3.19 20.56
N ALA A 380 9.99 3.71 21.73
CA ALA A 380 9.80 5.15 21.93
C ALA A 380 11.10 5.92 21.66
N ARG A 381 12.21 5.52 22.29
CA ARG A 381 13.48 6.23 22.16
C ARG A 381 13.97 6.25 20.71
N ILE A 382 13.93 5.11 20.02
CA ILE A 382 14.34 5.03 18.60
C ILE A 382 13.47 5.95 17.75
N GLN A 383 12.14 5.76 17.80
CA GLN A 383 11.23 6.45 16.90
C GLN A 383 11.22 7.98 17.13
N LEU A 384 11.26 8.41 18.40
CA LEU A 384 11.13 9.83 18.76
C LEU A 384 12.41 10.57 18.41
N PHE A 385 13.56 9.95 18.70
CA PHE A 385 14.87 10.48 18.37
C PHE A 385 15.01 10.68 16.86
N ASP A 386 14.67 9.66 16.08
CA ASP A 386 14.78 9.69 14.62
C ASP A 386 13.79 10.66 13.98
N CYS A 387 12.53 10.67 14.44
CA CYS A 387 11.49 11.53 13.88
C CYS A 387 11.89 13.02 14.00
N TYR A 388 12.33 13.45 15.19
CA TYR A 388 12.77 14.83 15.40
C TYR A 388 13.96 15.18 14.51
N ARG A 389 15.00 14.34 14.48
CA ARG A 389 16.23 14.60 13.72
C ARG A 389 16.02 14.55 12.21
N SER A 390 15.09 13.72 11.74
CA SER A 390 14.69 13.69 10.32
C SER A 390 13.94 14.94 9.91
N CYS A 391 13.23 15.60 10.84
CA CYS A 391 12.50 16.84 10.58
C CYS A 391 13.31 18.12 10.85
N ALA A 392 14.37 18.06 11.67
CA ALA A 392 15.15 19.23 12.07
C ALA A 392 15.73 20.03 10.88
N PRO A 393 16.30 19.42 9.82
CA PRO A 393 16.76 20.18 8.65
C PRO A 393 15.63 20.98 7.98
N PHE A 394 14.45 20.37 7.84
CA PHE A 394 13.26 21.03 7.29
C PHE A 394 12.87 22.25 8.13
N LEU A 395 12.83 22.12 9.46
CA LEU A 395 12.46 23.21 10.36
C LEU A 395 13.43 24.39 10.24
N ASP A 396 14.73 24.11 10.18
CA ASP A 396 15.77 25.11 10.01
C ASP A 396 15.70 25.82 8.65
N GLU A 397 15.56 25.05 7.56
CA GLU A 397 15.44 25.57 6.21
C GLU A 397 14.17 26.41 6.03
N TYR A 398 13.04 25.96 6.55
CA TYR A 398 11.77 26.70 6.50
C TYR A 398 11.89 28.04 7.21
N LYS A 399 12.48 28.06 8.41
CA LYS A 399 12.71 29.28 9.18
C LYS A 399 13.66 30.24 8.45
N LYS A 400 14.74 29.73 7.85
CA LYS A 400 15.68 30.54 7.05
C LYS A 400 15.02 31.15 5.82
N LYS A 401 14.21 30.38 5.09
CA LYS A 401 13.57 30.82 3.84
C LYS A 401 12.42 31.81 4.07
N PHE A 402 11.56 31.54 5.06
CA PHE A 402 10.31 32.28 5.25
C PHE A 402 10.29 33.19 6.48
N ASN A 403 11.35 33.22 7.29
CA ASN A 403 11.46 34.00 8.53
C ASN A 403 10.29 33.75 9.51
N LYS A 404 9.74 32.53 9.53
CA LYS A 404 8.65 32.08 10.40
C LYS A 404 8.80 30.58 10.71
N THR A 405 8.20 30.10 11.79
CA THR A 405 8.19 28.67 12.13
C THR A 405 7.19 27.93 11.25
N ALA A 406 7.55 26.72 10.79
CA ALA A 406 6.62 25.83 10.10
C ALA A 406 5.48 25.42 11.03
N PHE A 407 4.25 25.39 10.52
CA PHE A 407 3.15 24.79 11.25
C PHE A 407 3.35 23.28 11.35
N ALA A 408 2.99 22.72 12.51
CA ALA A 408 2.94 21.29 12.75
C ALA A 408 1.79 20.98 13.70
N ASP A 409 1.12 19.85 13.46
CA ASP A 409 -0.04 19.41 14.20
C ASP A 409 0.33 19.26 15.69
N PRO A 410 -0.61 19.47 16.62
CA PRO A 410 -0.30 19.43 18.05
C PRO A 410 0.39 18.14 18.51
N TYR A 411 0.01 17.00 17.94
CA TYR A 411 0.62 15.69 18.18
C TYR A 411 2.09 15.62 17.71
N ILE A 412 2.38 16.13 16.51
CA ILE A 412 3.75 16.25 15.99
C ILE A 412 4.61 17.13 16.88
N ARG A 413 4.10 18.29 17.29
CA ARG A 413 4.85 19.20 18.18
C ARG A 413 5.16 18.54 19.52
N PHE A 414 4.22 17.77 20.07
CA PHE A 414 4.45 16.99 21.28
C PHE A 414 5.54 15.93 21.05
N LYS A 415 5.45 15.16 19.96
CA LYS A 415 6.44 14.15 19.56
C LYS A 415 7.84 14.74 19.41
N TRP A 416 7.98 15.86 18.70
CA TRP A 416 9.26 16.54 18.51
C TRP A 416 9.87 17.05 19.82
N LYS A 417 9.06 17.60 20.73
CA LYS A 417 9.54 18.02 22.06
C LYS A 417 10.07 16.85 22.90
N LEU A 418 9.54 15.65 22.72
CA LEU A 418 10.08 14.45 23.36
C LEU A 418 11.37 14.00 22.64
N GLY A 419 11.35 13.95 21.31
CA GLY A 419 12.48 13.54 20.48
C GLY A 419 13.75 14.39 20.67
N GLU A 420 13.57 15.70 20.86
CA GLU A 420 14.63 16.67 21.14
C GLU A 420 15.37 16.36 22.46
N LYS A 421 14.64 15.85 23.47
CA LYS A 421 15.19 15.58 24.81
C LYS A 421 15.96 14.26 24.90
N ILE A 422 15.79 13.38 23.93
CA ILE A 422 16.47 12.07 23.94
C ILE A 422 17.92 12.28 23.54
N THR A 423 18.83 11.86 24.41
CA THR A 423 20.28 11.97 24.17
C THR A 423 20.75 10.91 23.18
N GLN A 424 21.94 11.13 22.60
CA GLN A 424 22.61 10.13 21.76
C GLN A 424 22.79 8.80 22.51
N ASP A 425 23.28 8.85 23.75
CA ASP A 425 23.48 7.64 24.58
C ASP A 425 22.17 6.86 24.83
N GLN A 426 21.06 7.56 25.08
CA GLN A 426 19.76 6.90 25.27
C GLN A 426 19.26 6.23 23.99
N TYR A 427 19.55 6.82 22.83
CA TYR A 427 19.24 6.25 21.53
C TYR A 427 20.10 5.01 21.26
N GLU A 428 21.41 5.10 21.47
CA GLU A 428 22.34 3.98 21.30
C GLU A 428 22.02 2.82 22.24
N GLU A 429 21.63 3.11 23.49
CA GLU A 429 21.13 2.10 24.43
C GLU A 429 19.87 1.40 23.88
N ALA A 430 18.93 2.16 23.32
CA ALA A 430 17.72 1.61 22.73
C ALA A 430 18.02 0.75 21.49
N ILE A 431 18.97 1.17 20.65
CA ILE A 431 19.44 0.38 19.51
C ILE A 431 20.03 -0.95 19.98
N ALA A 432 20.89 -0.94 21.00
CA ALA A 432 21.45 -2.16 21.57
C ALA A 432 20.37 -3.09 22.14
N GLN A 433 19.38 -2.55 22.86
CA GLN A 433 18.24 -3.33 23.37
C GLN A 433 17.41 -3.97 22.24
N ARG A 434 17.15 -3.21 21.17
CA ARG A 434 16.47 -3.68 19.96
C ARG A 434 17.25 -4.82 19.30
N ASP A 435 18.57 -4.69 19.19
CA ASP A 435 19.42 -5.70 18.56
C ASP A 435 19.47 -7.00 19.37
N VAL A 436 19.48 -6.93 20.72
CA VAL A 436 19.34 -8.12 21.57
C VAL A 436 18.04 -8.88 21.27
N LEU A 437 16.90 -8.17 21.19
CA LEU A 437 15.63 -8.80 20.82
C LEU A 437 15.71 -9.41 19.42
N ARG A 438 16.20 -8.65 18.45
CA ARG A 438 16.28 -9.05 17.05
C ARG A 438 17.10 -10.32 16.86
N GLU A 439 18.31 -10.35 17.41
CA GLU A 439 19.19 -11.51 17.32
C GLU A 439 18.55 -12.74 17.94
N TRP A 440 17.92 -12.58 19.10
CA TRP A 440 17.20 -13.67 19.74
C TRP A 440 16.04 -14.20 18.89
N VAL A 441 15.17 -13.31 18.38
CA VAL A 441 14.04 -13.72 17.52
C VAL A 441 14.55 -14.46 16.28
N LEU A 442 15.56 -13.91 15.60
CA LEU A 442 16.14 -14.46 14.37
C LEU A 442 16.96 -15.75 14.59
N GLN A 443 17.30 -16.10 15.82
CA GLN A 443 18.05 -17.35 16.11
C GLN A 443 17.18 -18.41 16.77
N LYS A 444 16.18 -18.02 17.57
CA LYS A 444 15.49 -18.90 18.51
C LYS A 444 13.99 -19.05 18.25
N ILE A 445 13.37 -18.07 17.60
CA ILE A 445 11.93 -18.05 17.34
C ILE A 445 11.65 -18.33 15.86
N ILE A 446 12.20 -17.49 14.97
CA ILE A 446 12.06 -17.61 13.51
C ILE A 446 13.46 -17.62 12.89
N PRO A 447 14.18 -18.75 12.97
CA PRO A 447 15.51 -18.87 12.38
C PRO A 447 15.47 -18.79 10.85
N GLN A 448 16.49 -18.14 10.27
CA GLN A 448 16.74 -18.17 8.82
C GLN A 448 17.38 -19.50 8.45
N ASN A 449 16.54 -20.48 8.22
CA ASN A 449 16.95 -21.85 7.92
C ASN A 449 17.11 -22.07 6.41
N GLY A 450 17.88 -23.07 6.01
CA GLY A 450 17.93 -23.49 4.60
C GLY A 450 16.61 -24.13 4.14
N PRO A 451 16.38 -24.32 2.81
CA PRO A 451 15.15 -24.91 2.28
C PRO A 451 14.83 -26.32 2.83
N SER A 452 15.87 -27.06 3.25
CA SER A 452 15.74 -28.40 3.82
C SER A 452 15.35 -28.43 5.31
N GLU A 453 15.38 -27.30 5.99
CA GLU A 453 15.11 -27.16 7.42
C GLU A 453 13.74 -26.53 7.69
N LYS A 454 13.27 -26.58 8.95
CA LYS A 454 11.94 -26.07 9.29
C LYS A 454 11.85 -24.55 9.15
N GLN A 455 10.89 -24.08 8.37
CA GLN A 455 10.58 -22.66 8.18
C GLN A 455 9.42 -22.26 9.09
N SER A 456 9.65 -21.30 9.98
CA SER A 456 8.67 -20.87 10.97
C SER A 456 7.74 -19.80 10.40
N ILE A 457 6.43 -20.00 10.53
CA ILE A 457 5.41 -18.96 10.35
C ILE A 457 4.79 -18.67 11.71
N LEU A 458 4.90 -17.42 12.16
CA LEU A 458 4.30 -16.96 13.41
C LEU A 458 2.95 -16.30 13.14
N ILE A 459 1.91 -16.80 13.80
CA ILE A 459 0.56 -16.23 13.75
C ILE A 459 0.45 -15.13 14.80
N MET A 460 0.17 -13.90 14.37
CA MET A 460 0.07 -12.73 15.22
C MET A 460 -1.34 -12.14 15.20
N PRO A 461 -1.85 -11.58 16.30
CA PRO A 461 -3.02 -10.72 16.22
C PRO A 461 -2.67 -9.42 15.48
N ASN A 462 -3.65 -8.84 14.80
CA ASN A 462 -3.46 -7.56 14.13
C ASN A 462 -4.68 -6.64 14.24
N GLY A 463 -4.67 -5.76 15.24
CA GLY A 463 -5.73 -4.79 15.48
C GLY A 463 -6.88 -5.33 16.34
N LYS A 464 -7.78 -4.43 16.75
CA LYS A 464 -8.90 -4.75 17.64
C LYS A 464 -10.05 -5.42 16.91
N THR A 465 -10.89 -6.16 17.63
CA THR A 465 -12.14 -6.76 17.14
C THR A 465 -13.35 -5.84 17.32
N GLU A 466 -13.10 -4.58 17.66
CA GLU A 466 -14.08 -3.57 18.05
C GLU A 466 -14.06 -2.40 17.06
N GLU A 467 -15.14 -1.64 17.05
CA GLU A 467 -15.24 -0.38 16.33
C GLU A 467 -14.27 0.67 16.88
N LEU A 468 -13.72 1.47 15.96
CA LEU A 468 -12.87 2.61 16.29
C LEU A 468 -13.37 3.78 15.47
N TYR A 469 -14.24 4.60 16.03
CA TYR A 469 -14.80 5.73 15.30
C TYR A 469 -13.79 6.86 15.12
N ARG A 470 -13.79 7.48 13.95
CA ARG A 470 -12.97 8.63 13.59
C ARG A 470 -13.19 9.86 14.50
N TYR A 471 -14.33 9.91 15.20
CA TYR A 471 -14.74 10.98 16.12
C TYR A 471 -14.73 10.54 17.58
N HIS A 472 -14.12 9.40 17.93
CA HIS A 472 -14.12 8.89 19.29
C HIS A 472 -13.43 9.87 20.26
N TYR A 473 -14.10 10.28 21.34
CA TYR A 473 -13.55 11.06 22.45
C TYR A 473 -13.67 10.25 23.74
N ASP A 474 -12.54 9.96 24.40
CA ASP A 474 -12.52 9.22 25.67
C ASP A 474 -12.16 10.08 26.88
N GLY A 475 -12.30 11.40 26.75
CA GLY A 475 -12.12 12.36 27.85
C GLY A 475 -10.68 12.68 28.19
N ARG A 476 -9.69 12.01 27.56
CA ARG A 476 -8.28 12.35 27.70
C ARG A 476 -7.97 13.70 27.06
N THR A 477 -7.04 14.42 27.67
CA THR A 477 -6.39 15.59 27.05
C THR A 477 -5.58 15.15 25.82
N LEU A 478 -5.32 16.12 24.94
CA LEU A 478 -4.47 15.90 23.78
C LEU A 478 -3.09 15.35 24.18
N GLU A 479 -2.49 15.85 25.26
CA GLU A 479 -1.20 15.38 25.77
C GLU A 479 -1.24 13.96 26.30
N GLU A 480 -2.31 13.57 27.00
CA GLU A 480 -2.51 12.19 27.49
C GLU A 480 -2.67 11.23 26.32
N GLU A 481 -3.47 11.58 25.32
CA GLU A 481 -3.61 10.79 24.10
C GLU A 481 -2.29 10.69 23.35
N ALA A 482 -1.62 11.83 23.15
CA ALA A 482 -0.34 11.89 22.48
C ALA A 482 0.65 10.94 23.14
N SER A 483 0.75 10.98 24.47
CA SER A 483 1.64 10.10 25.25
C SER A 483 1.45 8.60 24.95
N LEU A 484 0.23 8.14 24.66
CA LEU A 484 -0.08 6.73 24.40
C LEU A 484 0.35 6.26 23.00
N LYS A 485 0.52 7.18 22.05
CA LYS A 485 0.93 6.90 20.66
C LYS A 485 2.42 7.15 20.41
N GLN A 486 3.24 7.29 21.45
CA GLN A 486 4.69 7.53 21.33
C GLN A 486 5.55 6.26 21.35
N GLY A 487 4.93 5.07 21.39
CA GLY A 487 5.65 3.80 21.34
C GLY A 487 6.30 3.36 22.65
N TYR A 488 5.86 3.91 23.79
CA TYR A 488 6.22 3.37 25.10
C TYR A 488 5.55 2.00 25.33
N GLY A 489 6.22 1.15 26.11
CA GLY A 489 5.83 -0.23 26.37
C GLY A 489 6.20 -1.18 25.21
N PHE A 490 6.16 -2.48 25.51
CA PHE A 490 6.34 -3.53 24.50
C PHE A 490 4.97 -4.03 24.02
N LYS A 491 4.59 -3.63 22.80
CA LYS A 491 3.34 -4.06 22.15
C LYS A 491 3.57 -5.33 21.34
N ASP A 492 2.56 -6.17 21.21
CA ASP A 492 2.69 -7.48 20.53
C ASP A 492 3.16 -7.34 19.08
N SER A 493 2.67 -6.34 18.35
CA SER A 493 3.13 -6.05 16.98
C SER A 493 4.60 -5.64 16.88
N PHE A 494 5.21 -5.14 17.96
CA PHE A 494 6.60 -4.69 17.96
C PHE A 494 7.59 -5.85 17.83
N LEU A 495 7.22 -7.09 18.17
CA LEU A 495 8.11 -8.25 18.04
C LEU A 495 8.69 -8.36 16.62
N ALA A 496 7.81 -8.43 15.62
CA ALA A 496 8.21 -8.58 14.21
C ALA A 496 8.90 -7.30 13.69
N ILE A 497 8.40 -6.13 14.08
CA ILE A 497 8.93 -4.83 13.66
C ILE A 497 10.39 -4.65 14.11
N LEU A 498 10.65 -4.85 15.41
CA LEU A 498 11.99 -4.68 15.99
C LEU A 498 12.96 -5.78 15.49
N ALA A 499 12.46 -7.01 15.29
CA ALA A 499 13.22 -8.08 14.66
C ALA A 499 13.52 -7.84 13.17
N GLY A 500 12.85 -6.88 12.52
CA GLY A 500 13.03 -6.58 11.10
C GLY A 500 12.46 -7.66 10.18
N LEU A 501 11.47 -8.41 10.68
CA LEU A 501 10.80 -9.50 9.97
C LEU A 501 9.68 -8.97 9.06
N PRO A 502 9.32 -9.71 7.98
CA PRO A 502 8.15 -9.39 7.20
C PRO A 502 6.88 -9.67 8.01
N PHE A 503 5.88 -8.80 7.86
CA PHE A 503 4.57 -8.98 8.48
C PHE A 503 3.51 -8.86 7.39
N PHE A 504 2.68 -9.90 7.25
CA PHE A 504 1.60 -9.92 6.28
C PHE A 504 0.24 -9.87 6.99
N ASN A 505 -0.51 -8.79 6.78
CA ASN A 505 -1.90 -8.70 7.20
C ASN A 505 -2.79 -9.46 6.22
N VAL A 506 -3.61 -10.36 6.75
CA VAL A 506 -4.53 -11.21 5.98
C VAL A 506 -5.94 -10.97 6.51
N PRO A 507 -6.87 -10.45 5.70
CA PRO A 507 -8.30 -10.44 6.04
C PRO A 507 -8.83 -11.87 6.04
N VAL A 508 -9.48 -12.30 7.12
CA VAL A 508 -9.94 -13.70 7.32
C VAL A 508 -11.43 -13.81 7.61
N GLY A 509 -12.14 -12.69 7.68
CA GLY A 509 -13.59 -12.68 7.90
C GLY A 509 -14.11 -11.30 8.24
N GLN A 510 -15.23 -11.27 8.94
CA GLN A 510 -15.89 -10.04 9.38
C GLN A 510 -16.57 -10.24 10.74
N ILE A 511 -16.67 -9.17 11.51
CA ILE A 511 -17.31 -9.13 12.83
C ILE A 511 -18.46 -8.16 12.75
N SER A 512 -19.64 -8.59 13.22
CA SER A 512 -20.81 -7.71 13.28
C SER A 512 -20.78 -6.87 14.55
N TYR A 513 -21.21 -5.62 14.44
CA TYR A 513 -21.41 -4.69 15.56
C TYR A 513 -22.66 -3.84 15.30
N ILE A 514 -23.21 -3.23 16.36
CA ILE A 514 -24.30 -2.26 16.21
C ILE A 514 -23.69 -0.88 16.06
N SER A 515 -23.81 -0.28 14.87
CA SER A 515 -23.27 1.04 14.59
C SER A 515 -24.02 2.12 15.38
N THR A 516 -23.26 3.02 15.99
CA THR A 516 -23.77 4.23 16.64
C THR A 516 -24.12 5.32 15.62
N VAL A 517 -23.72 5.15 14.36
CA VAL A 517 -24.00 6.08 13.25
C VAL A 517 -25.26 5.67 12.50
N THR A 518 -25.35 4.40 12.09
CA THR A 518 -26.48 3.90 11.29
C THR A 518 -27.59 3.29 12.14
N GLU A 519 -27.34 3.06 13.43
CA GLU A 519 -28.25 2.37 14.37
C GLU A 519 -28.63 0.96 13.91
N ARG A 520 -27.77 0.32 13.11
CA ARG A 520 -27.99 -0.99 12.49
C ARG A 520 -26.79 -1.89 12.68
N SER A 521 -27.00 -3.18 12.41
CA SER A 521 -25.92 -4.17 12.32
C SER A 521 -25.05 -3.84 11.11
N GLU A 522 -23.80 -3.51 11.36
CA GLU A 522 -22.75 -3.28 10.38
C GLU A 522 -21.63 -4.31 10.59
N VAL A 523 -20.69 -4.39 9.64
CA VAL A 523 -19.55 -5.33 9.74
C VAL A 523 -18.20 -4.64 9.59
N ILE A 524 -17.24 -5.04 10.42
CA ILE A 524 -15.83 -4.65 10.30
C ILE A 524 -14.95 -5.85 9.95
N PRO A 525 -13.78 -5.64 9.32
CA PRO A 525 -12.89 -6.74 8.96
C PRO A 525 -12.31 -7.49 10.16
N LEU A 526 -12.36 -8.83 10.10
CA LEU A 526 -11.53 -9.74 10.89
C LEU A 526 -10.25 -10.05 10.09
N LYS A 527 -9.13 -10.14 10.78
CA LYS A 527 -7.79 -10.19 10.18
C LYS A 527 -6.86 -11.03 11.03
N ILE A 528 -5.72 -11.39 10.47
CA ILE A 528 -4.64 -12.06 11.19
C ILE A 528 -3.30 -11.62 10.58
N GLY A 529 -2.27 -11.57 11.42
CA GLY A 529 -0.89 -11.36 10.99
C GLY A 529 -0.21 -12.69 10.74
N LEU A 530 0.49 -12.83 9.62
CA LEU A 530 1.43 -13.91 9.37
C LEU A 530 2.83 -13.30 9.27
N VAL A 531 3.75 -13.78 10.10
CA VAL A 531 5.14 -13.32 10.13
C VAL A 531 6.04 -14.47 9.71
N GLY A 532 6.76 -14.29 8.61
CA GLY A 532 7.68 -15.27 8.04
C GLY A 532 9.14 -14.99 8.39
N PRO A 533 10.07 -15.83 7.92
CA PRO A 533 11.50 -15.60 8.03
C PRO A 533 11.93 -14.31 7.32
N LYS A 534 13.05 -13.72 7.79
CA LYS A 534 13.60 -12.55 7.13
C LYS A 534 14.03 -12.91 5.70
N GLY A 535 13.54 -12.16 4.73
CA GLY A 535 13.78 -12.34 3.30
C GLY A 535 12.75 -13.19 2.57
N GLU A 536 11.80 -13.81 3.29
CA GLU A 536 10.79 -14.75 2.74
C GLU A 536 9.36 -14.23 2.81
#